data_AF-A0AAD5QPP2-F1
#
_entry.id   AF-A0AAD5QPP2-F1
#
_cell.length_a   1.000
_cell.length_b   1.000
_cell.length_c   1.000
_cell.angle_alpha   90.00
_cell.angle_beta   90.00
_cell.angle_gamma   90.00
#
_symmetry.space_group_name_H-M   'P 1'
#
loop_
_entity.id
_entity.type
_entity.pdbx_description
1 polymer ?
#
loop_
_entity_poly.entity_id
_entity_poly.type
_entity_poly.pdbx_seq_one_letter_code
_entity_poly.pdbx_strand_id
1 'polypeptide(L)'
;MTQRMRDTAEFGHNNYSEEKDRGYPKASDLSYLFYSCDLENKSLDIAKSHYNHASHPDFNYVGSNSATFTGRYVNTVELVVAEAVKQWWNTGKPYNPPPNLTPRKQHVRNSILP
;
A
#
# COMPACT_ATOMS: atom_id res chain seq x y z
N MET A 1 11.36 3.76 10.48
CA MET A 1 12.17 3.86 9.25
C MET A 1 13.13 5.04 9.34
N THR A 2 14.18 5.09 8.52
CA THR A 2 14.98 6.32 8.31
C THR A 2 14.26 7.26 7.34
N GLN A 3 14.62 8.54 7.32
CA GLN A 3 13.99 9.50 6.38
C GLN A 3 14.12 9.07 4.92
N ARG A 4 15.31 8.61 4.53
CA ARG A 4 15.58 8.13 3.16
C ARG A 4 14.70 6.96 2.74
N MET A 5 14.30 6.09 3.67
CA MET A 5 13.35 5.01 3.39
C MET A 5 11.93 5.53 3.17
N ARG A 6 11.50 6.54 3.94
CA ARG A 6 10.21 7.22 3.74
C ARG A 6 10.16 7.84 2.35
N ASP A 7 11.21 8.59 2.00
CA ASP A 7 11.34 9.27 0.72
C ASP A 7 11.33 8.25 -0.44
N THR A 8 12.01 7.10 -0.26
CA THR A 8 12.02 6.02 -1.25
C THR A 8 10.63 5.41 -1.48
N ALA A 9 9.85 5.19 -0.41
CA ALA A 9 8.50 4.65 -0.51
C ALA A 9 7.54 5.63 -1.22
N GLU A 10 7.59 6.91 -0.85
CA GLU A 10 6.78 7.97 -1.46
C GLU A 10 7.15 8.16 -2.94
N PHE A 11 8.44 8.32 -3.23
CA PHE A 11 8.96 8.47 -4.58
C PHE A 11 8.61 7.27 -5.46
N GLY A 12 8.81 6.04 -4.97
CA GLY A 12 8.48 4.82 -5.72
C GLY A 12 7.01 4.80 -6.12
N HIS A 13 6.11 5.00 -5.16
CA HIS A 13 4.67 4.96 -5.44
C HIS A 13 4.22 6.05 -6.41
N ASN A 14 4.68 7.29 -6.19
CA ASN A 14 4.25 8.43 -7.01
C ASN A 14 4.79 8.33 -8.44
N ASN A 15 6.04 7.88 -8.65
CA ASN A 15 6.57 7.69 -10.01
C ASN A 15 5.91 6.53 -10.76
N TYR A 16 5.63 5.41 -10.09
CA TYR A 16 4.91 4.32 -10.72
C TYR A 16 3.50 4.74 -11.13
N SER A 17 2.85 5.60 -10.35
CA SER A 17 1.54 6.14 -10.70
C SER A 17 1.58 7.10 -11.90
N GLU A 18 2.74 7.67 -12.21
CA GLU A 18 2.98 8.49 -13.40
C GLU A 18 3.51 7.70 -14.60
N GLU A 19 3.93 6.43 -14.41
CA GLU A 19 4.35 5.58 -15.52
C GLU A 19 3.20 5.49 -16.52
N LYS A 20 3.39 6.14 -17.67
CA LYS A 20 2.51 6.05 -18.84
C LYS A 20 2.68 4.68 -19.48
N ASP A 21 2.22 3.65 -18.79
CA ASP A 21 2.19 2.32 -19.37
C ASP A 21 1.19 2.36 -20.54
N ARG A 22 1.64 1.94 -21.72
CA ARG A 22 1.08 2.29 -23.05
C ARG A 22 -0.34 1.73 -23.32
N GLY A 23 -1.03 1.26 -22.29
CA GLY A 23 -2.36 0.64 -22.36
C GLY A 23 -3.32 0.93 -21.21
N TYR A 24 -2.94 1.71 -20.17
CA TYR A 24 -3.87 2.05 -19.09
C TYR A 24 -4.55 3.39 -19.33
N PRO A 25 -5.85 3.52 -18.98
CA PRO A 25 -6.53 4.80 -19.05
C PRO A 25 -5.87 5.80 -18.10
N LYS A 26 -5.71 7.04 -18.57
CA LYS A 26 -5.17 8.12 -17.75
C LYS A 26 -6.12 8.39 -16.58
N ALA A 27 -5.60 8.34 -15.35
CA ALA A 27 -6.32 8.85 -14.19
C ALA A 27 -6.37 10.39 -14.25
N SER A 28 -7.57 10.98 -14.18
CA SER A 28 -7.75 12.43 -14.20
C SER A 28 -7.39 13.10 -12.87
N ASP A 29 -7.63 12.40 -11.76
CA ASP A 29 -7.61 12.97 -10.41
C ASP A 29 -6.78 12.12 -9.44
N LEU A 30 -5.62 11.65 -9.89
CA LEU A 30 -4.72 10.93 -9.01
C LEU A 30 -3.97 11.91 -8.10
N SER A 31 -4.25 11.84 -6.80
CA SER A 31 -3.55 12.65 -5.80
C SER A 31 -2.21 12.01 -5.44
N TYR A 32 -1.17 12.84 -5.26
CA TYR A 32 0.10 12.39 -4.69
C TYR A 32 -0.12 11.85 -3.27
N LEU A 33 0.54 10.74 -2.97
CA LEU A 33 0.60 10.24 -1.60
C LEU A 33 1.58 11.11 -0.79
N PHE A 34 1.23 11.34 0.47
CA PHE A 34 2.07 12.01 1.46
C PHE A 34 2.37 11.06 2.61
N TYR A 35 3.56 11.23 3.19
CA TYR A 35 3.96 10.47 4.36
C TYR A 35 3.06 10.73 5.58
N SER A 36 2.69 9.67 6.31
CA SER A 36 1.97 9.76 7.59
C SER A 36 2.68 8.96 8.68
N CYS A 37 3.15 9.66 9.71
CA CYS A 37 3.76 9.03 10.89
C CYS A 37 2.79 8.08 11.61
N ASP A 38 1.50 8.42 11.65
CA ASP A 38 0.48 7.58 12.30
C ASP A 38 0.31 6.25 11.57
N LEU A 39 0.32 6.27 10.23
CA LEU A 39 0.27 5.04 9.43
C LEU A 39 1.57 4.25 9.52
N GLU A 40 2.73 4.89 9.61
CA GLU A 40 4.01 4.20 9.86
C GLU A 40 3.95 3.44 11.18
N ASN A 41 3.54 4.10 12.27
CA ASN A 41 3.54 3.48 13.60
C ASN A 41 2.60 2.28 13.66
N LYS A 42 1.38 2.41 13.12
CA LYS A 42 0.43 1.28 13.04
C LYS A 42 0.98 0.14 12.18
N SER A 43 1.61 0.45 11.06
CA SER A 43 2.22 -0.56 10.18
C SER A 43 3.40 -1.25 10.86
N LEU A 44 4.19 -0.53 11.65
CA LEU A 44 5.32 -1.06 12.40
C LEU A 44 4.86 -2.05 13.47
N ASP A 45 3.79 -1.75 14.20
CA ASP A 45 3.27 -2.64 15.25
C ASP A 45 2.81 -3.98 14.66
N ILE A 46 2.19 -3.95 13.48
CA ILE A 46 1.86 -5.16 12.73
C ILE A 46 3.13 -5.86 12.23
N ALA A 47 4.08 -5.15 11.62
CA ALA A 47 5.30 -5.75 11.10
C ALA A 47 6.13 -6.46 12.19
N LYS A 48 6.19 -5.89 13.40
CA LYS A 48 6.89 -6.46 14.57
C LYS A 48 6.30 -7.77 15.06
N SER A 49 5.00 -7.99 14.86
CA SER A 49 4.34 -9.20 15.31
C SER A 49 4.74 -10.45 14.50
N HIS A 50 5.53 -10.30 13.42
CA HIS A 50 5.99 -11.37 12.54
C HIS A 50 4.87 -12.28 12.01
N TYR A 51 3.63 -11.79 11.99
CA TYR A 51 2.48 -12.60 11.62
C TYR A 51 2.46 -12.92 10.12
N ASN A 52 2.58 -14.20 9.79
CA ASN A 52 2.30 -14.82 8.48
C ASN A 52 0.79 -14.81 8.15
N HIS A 53 0.09 -13.69 8.34
CA HIS A 53 -1.36 -13.70 8.25
C HIS A 53 -1.85 -13.66 6.79
N ALA A 54 -2.58 -14.71 6.44
CA ALA A 54 -3.55 -14.75 5.34
C ALA A 54 -4.70 -13.73 5.52
N SER A 55 -4.85 -13.12 6.70
CA SER A 55 -5.82 -12.06 6.98
C SER A 55 -5.19 -10.68 6.82
N HIS A 56 -5.74 -9.87 5.92
CA HIS A 56 -5.28 -8.51 5.66
C HIS A 56 -5.57 -7.66 6.90
N PRO A 57 -4.57 -7.00 7.51
CA PRO A 57 -4.83 -6.12 8.63
C PRO A 57 -5.79 -5.01 8.20
N ASP A 58 -6.97 -4.96 8.82
CA ASP A 58 -7.96 -3.92 8.56
C ASP A 58 -7.58 -2.66 9.33
N PHE A 59 -7.09 -1.66 8.61
CA PHE A 59 -6.74 -0.36 9.17
C PHE A 59 -7.94 0.60 9.18
N ASN A 60 -9.14 0.17 9.59
CA ASN A 60 -10.34 0.99 9.64
C ASN A 60 -10.50 1.86 8.38
N TYR A 61 -10.67 1.21 7.21
CA TYR A 61 -10.78 1.87 5.90
C TYR A 61 -9.46 2.39 5.28
N VAL A 62 -8.29 1.98 5.78
CA VAL A 62 -7.01 2.21 5.07
C VAL A 62 -6.57 0.89 4.42
N GLY A 63 -6.25 0.95 3.13
CA GLY A 63 -5.72 -0.20 2.40
C GLY A 63 -4.32 -0.57 2.90
N SER A 64 -3.97 -1.86 2.82
CA SER A 64 -2.67 -2.36 3.26
C SER A 64 -2.01 -3.22 2.20
N ASN A 65 -0.72 -2.99 1.96
CA ASN A 65 0.12 -3.89 1.19
C ASN A 65 1.19 -4.48 2.12
N SER A 66 1.50 -5.76 1.94
CA SER A 66 2.53 -6.46 2.72
C SER A 66 3.51 -7.15 1.78
N ALA A 67 4.79 -7.21 2.17
CA ALA A 67 5.82 -7.97 1.49
C ALA A 67 6.66 -8.70 2.54
N THR A 68 6.94 -9.97 2.29
CA THR A 68 7.83 -10.79 3.13
C THR A 68 8.99 -11.24 2.27
N PHE A 69 10.20 -11.03 2.79
CA PHE A 69 11.43 -11.33 2.09
C PHE A 69 12.21 -12.38 2.88
N THR A 70 12.54 -13.50 2.23
CA THR A 70 13.31 -14.59 2.84
C THR A 70 14.72 -14.63 2.26
N GLY A 71 15.73 -14.87 3.11
CA GLY A 71 17.13 -14.95 2.72
C GLY A 71 18.02 -13.86 3.31
N ARG A 72 19.33 -13.93 3.03
CA ARG A 72 20.28 -12.87 3.42
C ARG A 72 20.13 -11.69 2.47
N TYR A 73 19.32 -10.71 2.84
CA TYR A 73 19.41 -9.38 2.26
C TYR A 73 20.69 -8.74 2.81
N VAL A 74 21.78 -8.92 2.07
CA VAL A 74 23.09 -8.31 2.36
C VAL A 74 23.09 -6.82 1.99
N ASN A 75 22.02 -6.35 1.33
CA ASN A 75 21.92 -5.01 0.81
C ASN A 75 20.95 -4.16 1.65
N THR A 76 21.25 -2.87 1.72
CA THR A 76 20.66 -1.87 2.63
C THR A 76 19.12 -1.94 2.69
N VAL A 77 18.56 -1.64 3.86
CA VAL A 77 17.10 -1.65 4.12
C VAL A 77 16.31 -0.81 3.09
N GLU A 78 16.95 0.17 2.46
CA GLU A 78 16.40 0.98 1.36
C GLU A 78 16.04 0.14 0.12
N LEU A 79 16.87 -0.82 -0.26
CA LEU A 79 16.63 -1.69 -1.42
C LEU A 79 15.44 -2.64 -1.18
N VAL A 80 15.23 -3.05 0.07
CA VAL A 80 14.07 -3.85 0.46
C VAL A 80 12.77 -3.08 0.26
N VAL A 81 12.75 -1.78 0.62
CA VAL A 81 11.58 -0.91 0.41
C VAL A 81 11.30 -0.73 -1.09
N ALA A 82 12.33 -0.42 -1.88
CA ALA A 82 12.17 -0.23 -3.32
C ALA A 82 11.64 -1.50 -4.03
N GLU A 83 12.17 -2.68 -3.69
CA GLU A 83 11.69 -3.93 -4.29
C GLU A 83 10.27 -4.30 -3.83
N ALA A 84 9.88 -3.97 -2.59
CA ALA A 84 8.50 -4.17 -2.14
C ALA A 84 7.50 -3.35 -2.98
N VAL A 85 7.78 -2.05 -3.17
CA VAL A 85 6.93 -1.17 -3.97
C VAL A 85 6.82 -1.66 -5.42
N LYS A 86 7.94 -2.05 -6.02
CA LYS A 86 7.99 -2.60 -7.37
C LYS A 86 7.23 -3.93 -7.50
N GLN A 87 7.33 -4.81 -6.51
CA GLN A 87 6.57 -6.07 -6.48
C GLN A 87 5.06 -5.82 -6.45
N TRP A 88 4.60 -4.89 -5.60
CA TRP A 88 3.18 -4.52 -5.55
C TRP A 88 2.70 -3.92 -6.86
N TRP A 89 3.46 -3.00 -7.45
CA TRP A 89 3.13 -2.40 -8.75
C TRP A 89 2.98 -3.46 -9.85
N ASN A 90 3.94 -4.36 -9.96
CA ASN A 90 3.92 -5.42 -10.97
C ASN A 90 2.77 -6.42 -10.76
N THR A 91 2.31 -6.61 -9.53
CA THR A 91 1.15 -7.45 -9.23
C THR A 91 -0.14 -6.83 -9.77
N GLY A 92 -0.25 -5.49 -9.77
CA GLY A 92 -1.42 -4.79 -10.29
C GLY A 92 -1.51 -4.76 -11.83
N LYS A 93 -0.38 -4.85 -12.54
CA LYS A 93 -0.34 -4.73 -14.01
C LYS A 93 -1.29 -5.70 -14.74
N PRO A 94 -1.34 -7.01 -14.46
CA PRO A 94 -2.18 -7.93 -15.22
C PRO A 94 -3.69 -7.66 -15.08
N TYR A 95 -4.12 -6.88 -14.08
CA TYR A 95 -5.51 -6.60 -13.79
C TYR A 95 -5.94 -5.29 -14.46
N ASN A 96 -6.54 -5.39 -15.65
CA ASN A 96 -7.34 -4.32 -16.27
C ASN A 96 -8.41 -3.85 -15.26
N PRO A 97 -8.80 -2.56 -15.23
CA PRO A 97 -9.14 -1.83 -14.01
C PRO A 97 -10.12 -2.62 -13.12
N PRO A 98 -9.77 -2.89 -11.85
CA PRO A 98 -10.58 -3.73 -11.00
C PRO A 98 -11.95 -3.07 -10.75
N PRO A 99 -13.04 -3.86 -10.69
CA PRO A 99 -14.37 -3.33 -10.42
C PRO A 99 -14.38 -2.63 -9.06
N ASN A 100 -14.63 -1.31 -9.08
CA ASN A 100 -14.88 -0.41 -7.96
C ASN A 100 -14.55 -0.97 -6.56
N LEU A 101 -13.25 -1.02 -6.23
CA LEU A 101 -12.74 -1.55 -4.97
C LEU A 101 -12.81 -0.55 -3.80
N THR A 102 -13.48 0.61 -3.99
CA THR A 102 -13.59 1.63 -2.95
C THR A 102 -14.40 1.06 -1.77
N PRO A 103 -13.80 0.88 -0.57
CA PRO A 103 -14.55 0.46 0.60
C PRO A 103 -15.60 1.52 0.91
N ARG A 104 -16.89 1.18 0.77
CA ARG A 104 -17.97 2.08 1.18
C ARG A 104 -18.09 1.97 2.70
N LYS A 105 -18.18 3.12 3.39
CA LYS A 105 -18.72 3.13 4.76
C LYS A 105 -20.08 2.44 4.70
N GLN A 106 -20.22 1.30 5.37
CA GLN A 106 -21.55 0.79 5.70
C GLN A 106 -22.15 1.86 6.59
N HIS A 107 -23.16 2.57 6.08
CA HIS A 107 -24.07 3.31 6.95
C HIS A 107 -24.64 2.27 7.91
N VAL A 108 -24.20 2.31 9.17
CA VAL A 108 -24.93 1.72 10.27
C VAL A 108 -26.29 2.41 10.24
N ARG A 109 -27.28 1.76 9.62
CA ARG A 109 -28.67 2.15 9.83
C ARG A 109 -28.90 1.88 11.31
N ASN A 110 -28.99 2.95 12.09
CA ASN A 110 -29.63 2.90 13.39
C ASN A 110 -31.07 2.44 13.12
N SER A 111 -31.29 1.14 13.20
CA SER A 111 -32.61 0.55 13.33
C SER A 111 -33.11 0.94 14.72
N ILE A 112 -33.63 2.16 14.86
CA ILE A 112 -34.60 2.45 15.90
C ILE A 112 -35.85 1.69 15.46
N LEU A 113 -35.99 0.47 15.97
CA LEU A 113 -37.28 -0.23 15.93
C LEU A 113 -38.16 0.37 17.04
N PRO A 114 -39.43 0.70 16.76
CA PRO A 114 -40.44 0.86 17.80
C PRO A 114 -40.74 -0.47 18.50
#